data_AF-A0A0C4F4I2-F1
#
_entry.id   AF-A0A0C4F4I2-F1
#
_cell.length_a   1.000
_cell.length_b   1.000
_cell.length_c   1.000
_cell.angle_alpha   90.00
_cell.angle_beta   90.00
_cell.angle_gamma   90.00
#
_symmetry.space_group_name_H-M   'P 1'
#
loop_
_entity.id
_entity.type
_entity.pdbx_description
1 polymer ?
#
loop_
_entity_poly.entity_id
_entity_poly.type
_entity_poly.pdbx_seq_one_letter_code
_entity_poly.pdbx_strand_id
1 'polypeptide(L)'
;MSGVKLPHWTTLSDAKKNIREIMNMDLNYRTSIFDNKCYSLRLKKTLAMDLSNPIVNKHLEFYPEDPEGVDIYKLSQSKKWREEFPADICVQMIGMRSKHFYIFEPVQLVNKTVVIHIYFYTLSDGCFFSKCVIPKPRESTDEKGKIHHHLVIPQDLPFNSSDLITVDCTEFSLLESEIFMSRGMALSKWYEYSIWGE
;
A
#
# COMPACT_ATOMS: atom_id res chain seq x y z
N MET A 1 -20.19 -15.40 54.09
CA MET A 1 -19.35 -15.80 52.94
C MET A 1 -20.21 -15.68 51.68
N SER A 2 -20.07 -14.60 50.92
CA SER A 2 -20.85 -14.44 49.68
C SER A 2 -20.15 -15.24 48.58
N GLY A 3 -20.67 -16.41 48.26
CA GLY A 3 -20.14 -17.28 47.20
C GLY A 3 -20.52 -16.72 45.83
N VAL A 4 -19.53 -16.46 44.99
CA VAL A 4 -19.74 -16.02 43.61
C VAL A 4 -20.51 -17.11 42.85
N LYS A 5 -21.72 -16.79 42.38
CA LYS A 5 -22.51 -17.68 41.50
C LYS A 5 -21.93 -17.61 40.10
N LEU A 6 -21.21 -18.66 39.70
CA LEU A 6 -20.69 -18.79 38.34
C LEU A 6 -21.76 -19.42 37.42
N PRO A 7 -21.86 -18.98 36.16
CA PRO A 7 -22.77 -19.56 35.19
C PRO A 7 -22.38 -21.01 34.83
N HIS A 8 -23.36 -21.78 34.37
CA HIS A 8 -23.14 -23.14 33.90
C HIS A 8 -22.21 -23.16 32.67
N TRP A 9 -21.44 -24.24 32.49
CA TRP A 9 -20.42 -24.32 31.45
C TRP A 9 -20.99 -24.11 30.04
N THR A 10 -22.22 -24.61 29.78
CA THR A 10 -22.88 -24.44 28.49
C THR A 10 -23.15 -22.98 28.19
N THR A 11 -23.58 -22.20 29.17
CA THR A 11 -23.79 -20.76 29.04
C THR A 11 -22.50 -20.03 28.66
N LEU A 12 -21.36 -20.41 29.24
CA LEU A 12 -20.06 -19.86 28.86
C LEU A 12 -19.65 -20.26 27.44
N SER A 13 -19.89 -21.52 27.06
CA SER A 13 -19.60 -22.04 25.72
C SER A 13 -20.43 -21.34 24.64
N ASP A 14 -21.73 -21.17 24.88
CA ASP A 14 -22.67 -20.52 23.97
C ASP A 14 -22.36 -19.03 23.85
N ALA A 15 -22.09 -18.34 24.97
CA ALA A 15 -21.63 -16.95 24.94
C ALA A 15 -20.34 -16.79 24.12
N LYS A 16 -19.36 -17.69 24.29
CA LYS A 16 -18.11 -17.69 23.51
C LYS A 16 -18.35 -18.00 22.03
N LYS A 17 -19.34 -18.84 21.69
CA LYS A 17 -19.75 -19.10 20.31
C LYS A 17 -20.38 -17.85 19.69
N ASN A 18 -21.35 -17.24 20.37
CA ASN A 18 -22.03 -16.04 19.92
C ASN A 18 -21.05 -14.87 19.68
N ILE A 19 -20.11 -14.64 20.60
CA ILE A 19 -19.07 -13.60 20.44
C ILE A 19 -18.22 -13.86 19.19
N ARG A 20 -17.84 -15.11 18.93
CA ARG A 20 -17.06 -15.47 17.73
C ARG A 20 -17.85 -15.25 16.45
N GLU A 21 -19.14 -15.58 16.45
CA GLU A 21 -20.02 -15.35 15.31
C GLU A 21 -20.18 -13.85 15.02
N ILE A 22 -20.39 -13.04 16.06
CA ILE A 22 -20.46 -11.57 15.95
C ILE A 22 -19.16 -11.00 15.39
N MET A 23 -18.01 -11.47 15.87
CA MET A 23 -16.70 -11.00 15.40
C MET A 23 -16.24 -11.66 14.08
N ASN A 24 -17.05 -12.57 13.52
CA ASN A 24 -16.70 -13.39 12.36
C ASN A 24 -15.31 -14.06 12.52
N MET A 25 -15.07 -14.62 13.71
CA MET A 25 -13.84 -15.30 14.10
C MET A 25 -13.97 -16.82 13.94
N ASP A 26 -13.66 -17.30 12.74
CA ASP A 26 -13.60 -18.73 12.45
C ASP A 26 -12.46 -19.41 13.22
N LEU A 27 -12.75 -20.61 13.73
CA LEU A 27 -11.72 -21.51 14.24
C LEU A 27 -11.11 -22.31 13.10
N ASN A 28 -9.78 -22.34 13.06
CA ASN A 28 -9.05 -23.34 12.33
C ASN A 28 -8.94 -24.60 13.19
N TYR A 29 -9.37 -25.72 12.63
CA TYR A 29 -9.18 -27.03 13.21
C TYR A 29 -7.97 -27.71 12.57
N ARG A 30 -7.08 -28.27 13.39
CA ARG A 30 -5.98 -29.13 12.95
C ARG A 30 -5.82 -30.29 13.91
N THR A 31 -5.45 -31.45 13.39
CA THR A 31 -5.00 -32.59 14.19
C THR A 31 -3.48 -32.55 14.29
N SER A 32 -2.93 -32.71 15.49
CA SER A 32 -1.47 -32.78 15.67
C SER A 32 -0.91 -34.16 15.29
N ILE A 33 0.43 -34.28 15.26
CA ILE A 33 1.12 -35.57 15.03
C ILE A 33 0.79 -36.64 16.09
N PHE A 34 0.25 -36.23 17.25
CA PHE A 34 -0.18 -37.13 18.34
C PHE A 34 -1.69 -37.35 18.36
N ASP A 35 -2.39 -37.07 17.25
CA ASP A 35 -3.85 -37.21 17.09
C ASP A 35 -4.68 -36.32 18.04
N ASN A 36 -4.06 -35.27 18.60
CA ASN A 36 -4.78 -34.30 19.43
C ASN A 36 -5.50 -33.27 18.57
N LYS A 37 -6.77 -32.99 18.93
CA LYS A 37 -7.58 -31.93 18.30
C LYS A 37 -7.12 -30.55 18.78
N CYS A 38 -6.59 -29.76 17.86
CA CYS A 38 -6.14 -28.39 18.13
C CYS A 38 -7.05 -27.39 17.43
N TYR A 39 -7.44 -26.34 18.16
CA TYR A 39 -8.24 -25.24 17.65
C TYR A 39 -7.44 -23.95 17.78
N SER A 40 -7.34 -23.19 16.70
CA SER A 40 -6.73 -21.86 16.72
C SER A 40 -7.64 -20.84 16.05
N LEU A 41 -7.48 -19.57 16.36
CA LEU A 41 -8.10 -18.50 15.58
C LEU A 41 -7.40 -18.38 14.22
N ARG A 42 -8.11 -17.86 13.23
CA ARG A 42 -7.48 -17.47 11.95
C ARG A 42 -6.59 -16.26 12.17
N LEU A 43 -5.28 -16.46 12.05
CA LEU A 43 -4.27 -15.41 12.20
C LEU A 43 -4.59 -14.16 11.36
N LYS A 44 -4.99 -14.35 10.09
CA LYS A 44 -5.38 -13.23 9.21
C LYS A 44 -6.46 -12.33 9.81
N LYS A 45 -7.47 -12.94 10.46
CA LYS A 45 -8.59 -12.21 11.07
C LYS A 45 -8.16 -11.48 12.34
N THR A 46 -7.34 -12.13 13.17
CA THR A 46 -6.77 -11.52 14.37
C THR A 46 -5.93 -10.30 14.02
N LEU A 47 -4.99 -10.44 13.06
CA LEU A 47 -4.17 -9.33 12.59
C LEU A 47 -5.03 -8.20 12.02
N ALA A 48 -6.04 -8.52 11.20
CA ALA A 48 -6.94 -7.49 10.67
C ALA A 48 -7.66 -6.71 11.78
N MET A 49 -8.10 -7.37 12.85
CA MET A 49 -8.72 -6.71 14.01
C MET A 49 -7.72 -5.83 14.77
N ASP A 50 -6.49 -6.32 14.97
CA ASP A 50 -5.44 -5.55 15.67
C ASP A 50 -5.04 -4.30 14.86
N LEU A 51 -4.89 -4.44 13.53
CA LEU A 51 -4.61 -3.32 12.62
C LEU A 51 -5.77 -2.31 12.56
N SER A 52 -7.02 -2.78 12.70
CA SER A 52 -8.21 -1.91 12.69
C SER A 52 -8.44 -1.20 14.02
N ASN A 53 -7.72 -1.56 15.08
CA ASN A 53 -7.92 -0.98 16.40
C ASN A 53 -7.31 0.43 16.47
N PRO A 54 -8.10 1.51 16.66
CA PRO A 54 -7.56 2.87 16.69
C PRO A 54 -6.53 3.12 17.79
N ILE A 55 -6.61 2.36 18.90
CA ILE A 55 -5.67 2.45 20.01
C ILE A 55 -4.31 1.85 19.64
N VAL A 56 -4.30 0.79 18.81
CA VAL A 56 -3.07 0.14 18.34
C VAL A 56 -2.52 0.86 17.12
N ASN A 57 -3.39 1.25 16.19
CA ASN A 57 -3.04 1.84 14.90
C ASN A 57 -2.15 3.09 15.04
N LYS A 58 -2.40 3.94 16.05
CA LYS A 58 -1.56 5.13 16.33
C LYS A 58 -0.11 4.82 16.72
N HIS A 59 0.21 3.57 17.04
CA HIS A 59 1.55 3.10 17.37
C HIS A 59 2.18 2.29 16.22
N LEU A 60 1.46 2.11 15.12
CA LEU A 60 1.95 1.44 13.93
C LEU A 60 2.49 2.46 12.95
N GLU A 61 3.57 2.10 12.30
CA GLU A 61 4.17 2.86 11.22
C GLU A 61 3.87 2.12 9.93
N PHE A 62 3.34 2.83 8.93
CA PHE A 62 2.93 2.26 7.65
C PHE A 62 3.83 2.69 6.49
N TYR A 63 4.75 3.61 6.75
CA TYR A 63 5.66 4.17 5.76
C TYR A 63 7.09 4.04 6.27
N PRO A 64 8.05 3.74 5.38
CA PRO A 64 9.45 3.82 5.72
C PRO A 64 9.81 5.29 5.99
N GLU A 65 10.68 5.50 6.96
CA GLU A 65 11.21 6.81 7.32
C GLU A 65 12.65 6.92 6.79
N ASP A 66 13.00 8.05 6.20
CA ASP A 66 14.38 8.42 5.96
C ASP A 66 14.93 9.18 7.17
N PRO A 67 15.83 8.58 7.96
CA PRO A 67 16.46 9.25 9.09
C PRO A 67 17.59 10.20 8.65
N GLU A 68 17.80 10.37 7.33
CA GLU A 68 18.88 11.18 6.75
C GLU A 68 20.28 10.77 7.25
N GLY A 69 20.40 9.50 7.64
CA GLY A 69 21.64 8.90 8.15
C GLY A 69 21.92 9.16 9.63
N VAL A 70 20.97 9.69 10.40
CA VAL A 70 21.14 10.05 11.81
C VAL A 70 20.27 9.16 12.72
N ASP A 71 20.83 8.66 13.81
CA ASP A 71 20.09 8.00 14.91
C ASP A 71 19.02 6.98 14.46
N ILE A 72 19.45 5.86 13.87
CA ILE A 72 18.55 4.75 13.50
C ILE A 72 18.17 3.97 14.77
N TYR A 73 16.91 4.06 15.21
CA TYR A 73 16.41 3.39 16.42
C TYR A 73 15.14 2.55 16.21
N LYS A 74 14.56 2.55 15.00
CA LYS A 74 13.33 1.79 14.67
C LYS A 74 13.39 1.17 13.28
N LEU A 75 12.54 0.16 13.07
CA LEU A 75 12.55 -0.65 11.83
C LEU A 75 12.10 0.14 10.59
N SER A 76 11.21 1.12 10.74
CA SER A 76 10.79 2.02 9.66
C SER A 76 11.94 2.80 9.04
N GLN A 77 12.98 3.07 9.81
CA GLN A 77 14.20 3.74 9.35
C GLN A 77 15.18 2.78 8.63
N SER A 78 14.83 1.50 8.51
CA SER A 78 15.70 0.53 7.86
C SER A 78 15.74 0.77 6.35
N LYS A 79 16.98 0.79 5.82
CA LYS A 79 17.23 0.80 4.37
C LYS A 79 16.46 -0.31 3.64
N LYS A 80 16.35 -1.48 4.27
CA LYS A 80 15.66 -2.64 3.70
C LYS A 80 14.21 -2.33 3.35
N TRP A 81 13.47 -1.68 4.24
CA TRP A 81 12.08 -1.32 3.98
C TRP A 81 11.99 -0.19 2.95
N ARG A 82 12.84 0.83 3.07
CA ARG A 82 12.80 1.99 2.16
C ARG A 82 13.19 1.65 0.71
N GLU A 83 14.19 0.80 0.51
CA GLU A 83 14.89 0.68 -0.78
C GLU A 83 14.90 -0.73 -1.37
N GLU A 84 14.88 -1.77 -0.53
CA GLU A 84 15.24 -3.14 -0.95
C GLU A 84 14.04 -4.08 -1.08
N PHE A 85 12.85 -3.65 -0.65
CA PHE A 85 11.65 -4.44 -0.84
C PHE A 85 11.19 -4.41 -2.31
N PRO A 86 10.73 -5.57 -2.84
CA PRO A 86 10.08 -5.59 -4.13
C PRO A 86 8.78 -4.79 -4.10
N ALA A 87 8.41 -4.31 -5.29
CA ALA A 87 7.28 -3.43 -5.51
C ALA A 87 5.96 -3.93 -4.92
N ASP A 88 5.73 -5.25 -4.84
CA ASP A 88 4.49 -5.87 -4.37
C ASP A 88 4.31 -5.86 -2.84
N ILE A 89 5.40 -5.64 -2.08
CA ILE A 89 5.37 -5.57 -0.62
C ILE A 89 5.80 -4.20 -0.08
N CYS A 90 6.25 -3.30 -0.95
CA CYS A 90 6.45 -1.89 -0.63
C CYS A 90 5.13 -1.19 -0.26
N VAL A 91 5.22 0.06 0.18
CA VAL A 91 4.03 0.89 0.40
C VAL A 91 3.34 1.13 -0.94
N GLN A 92 2.09 0.67 -1.04
CA GLN A 92 1.35 0.70 -2.30
C GLN A 92 0.61 2.01 -2.56
N MET A 93 0.27 2.75 -1.50
CA MET A 93 -0.68 3.87 -1.59
C MET A 93 -0.41 4.91 -0.52
N ILE A 94 -0.62 6.17 -0.88
CA ILE A 94 -0.67 7.29 0.07
C ILE A 94 -2.01 8.03 -0.06
N GLY A 95 -2.57 8.40 1.10
CA GLY A 95 -3.74 9.29 1.17
C GLY A 95 -3.30 10.75 1.26
N MET A 96 -3.67 11.58 0.28
CA MET A 96 -3.38 13.01 0.28
C MET A 96 -4.58 13.81 -0.20
N ARG A 97 -5.00 14.85 0.56
CA ARG A 97 -6.16 15.71 0.25
C ARG A 97 -7.44 14.93 -0.11
N SER A 98 -7.76 13.88 0.65
CA SER A 98 -8.90 12.98 0.41
C SER A 98 -8.86 12.18 -0.89
N LYS A 99 -7.69 12.07 -1.52
CA LYS A 99 -7.42 11.21 -2.68
C LYS A 99 -6.41 10.13 -2.31
N HIS A 100 -6.42 9.03 -3.05
CA HIS A 100 -5.53 7.90 -2.86
C HIS A 100 -4.64 7.76 -4.10
N PHE A 101 -3.34 7.90 -3.92
CA PHE A 101 -2.36 7.80 -4.99
C PHE A 101 -1.62 6.48 -4.86
N TYR A 102 -1.68 5.65 -5.90
CA TYR A 102 -1.02 4.35 -5.92
C TYR A 102 0.31 4.42 -6.66
N ILE A 103 1.24 3.53 -6.29
CA ILE A 103 2.46 3.32 -7.06
C ILE A 103 2.13 2.83 -8.48
N PHE A 104 3.00 3.13 -9.44
CA PHE A 104 2.84 2.80 -10.86
C PHE A 104 1.60 3.39 -11.56
N GLU A 105 0.91 4.34 -10.93
CA GLU A 105 -0.14 5.13 -11.59
C GLU A 105 0.37 6.52 -11.99
N PRO A 106 -0.05 7.06 -13.16
CA PRO A 106 0.23 8.43 -13.53
C PRO A 106 -0.47 9.44 -12.61
N VAL A 107 0.27 10.46 -12.19
CA VAL A 107 -0.23 11.54 -11.34
C VAL A 107 0.22 12.87 -11.87
N GLN A 108 -0.69 13.83 -11.90
CA GLN A 108 -0.37 15.20 -12.27
C GLN A 108 -0.03 16.01 -11.02
N LEU A 109 1.12 16.67 -11.06
CA LEU A 109 1.55 17.61 -10.04
C LEU A 109 0.83 18.96 -10.20
N VAL A 110 0.92 19.83 -9.18
CA VAL A 110 0.38 21.20 -9.22
C VAL A 110 0.96 22.00 -10.40
N ASN A 111 2.24 21.78 -10.72
CA ASN A 111 2.91 22.41 -11.87
C ASN A 111 2.50 21.82 -13.25
N LYS A 112 1.52 20.91 -13.29
CA LYS A 112 0.99 20.19 -14.47
C LYS A 112 1.92 19.13 -15.07
N THR A 113 3.07 18.85 -14.47
CA THR A 113 3.91 17.72 -14.88
C THR A 113 3.22 16.41 -14.52
N VAL A 114 3.25 15.43 -15.44
CA VAL A 114 2.80 14.07 -15.16
C VAL A 114 4.00 13.22 -14.77
N VAL A 115 3.88 12.52 -13.65
CA VAL A 115 4.90 11.61 -13.12
C VAL A 115 4.28 10.26 -12.79
N ILE A 116 5.12 9.24 -12.62
CA ILE A 116 4.71 7.92 -12.09
C ILE A 116 5.44 7.69 -10.77
N HIS A 117 4.70 7.36 -9.72
CA HIS A 117 5.26 7.10 -8.38
C HIS A 117 5.87 5.71 -8.29
N ILE A 118 7.07 5.60 -7.74
CA ILE A 118 7.79 4.32 -7.57
C ILE A 118 7.94 3.97 -6.08
N TYR A 119 8.27 4.94 -5.24
CA TYR A 119 8.41 4.73 -3.79
C TYR A 119 7.71 5.84 -2.99
N PHE A 120 7.20 5.50 -1.81
CA PHE A 120 6.70 6.44 -0.81
C PHE A 120 7.51 6.30 0.48
N TYR A 121 7.85 7.42 1.10
CA TYR A 121 8.58 7.47 2.38
C TYR A 121 8.28 8.78 3.12
N THR A 122 8.66 8.85 4.39
CA THR A 122 8.60 10.08 5.19
C THR A 122 9.99 10.56 5.56
N LEU A 123 10.18 11.86 5.79
CA LEU A 123 11.32 12.37 6.53
C LEU A 123 11.02 12.36 8.04
N SER A 124 12.02 12.62 8.87
CA SER A 124 11.88 12.67 10.34
C SER A 124 10.92 13.75 10.85
N ASP A 125 10.63 14.78 10.06
CA ASP A 125 9.60 15.80 10.35
C ASP A 125 8.17 15.33 10.07
N GLY A 126 7.99 14.12 9.51
CA GLY A 126 6.71 13.55 9.14
C GLY A 126 6.19 13.99 7.76
N CYS A 127 6.95 14.78 7.01
CA CYS A 127 6.62 15.15 5.65
C CYS A 127 6.72 13.93 4.72
N PHE A 128 5.71 13.75 3.85
CA PHE A 128 5.64 12.64 2.91
C PHE A 128 6.30 12.99 1.58
N PHE A 129 7.15 12.10 1.10
CA PHE A 129 7.83 12.22 -0.18
C PHE A 129 7.61 10.98 -1.04
N SER A 130 7.74 11.19 -2.34
CA SER A 130 7.74 10.12 -3.32
C SER A 130 8.94 10.22 -4.24
N LYS A 131 9.54 9.06 -4.55
CA LYS A 131 10.43 8.93 -5.70
C LYS A 131 9.57 8.68 -6.92
N CYS A 132 9.67 9.58 -7.89
CA CYS A 132 8.85 9.56 -9.10
C CYS A 132 9.75 9.53 -10.34
N VAL A 133 9.23 8.98 -11.43
CA VAL A 133 9.85 9.05 -12.75
C VAL A 133 8.96 9.85 -13.69
N ILE A 134 9.56 10.61 -14.60
CA ILE A 134 8.83 11.29 -15.67
C ILE A 134 8.71 10.30 -16.84
N PRO A 135 7.50 9.81 -17.17
CA PRO A 135 7.33 8.87 -18.26
C PRO A 135 7.59 9.54 -19.61
N LYS A 136 8.11 8.77 -20.56
CA LYS A 136 8.31 9.20 -21.95
C LYS A 136 7.18 8.66 -22.83
N PRO A 137 6.60 9.49 -23.71
CA PRO A 137 5.62 9.00 -24.67
C PRO A 137 6.32 8.14 -25.73
N ARG A 138 5.72 6.99 -26.07
CA ARG A 138 6.16 6.13 -27.17
C ARG A 138 4.97 5.69 -28.01
N GLU A 139 5.20 5.45 -29.30
CA GLU A 139 4.21 4.91 -30.22
C GLU A 139 4.67 3.54 -30.73
N SER A 140 3.71 2.64 -30.94
CA SER A 140 3.92 1.37 -31.63
C SER A 140 2.81 1.13 -32.65
N THR A 141 3.10 0.37 -33.70
CA THR A 141 2.10 0.02 -34.71
C THR A 141 1.86 -1.48 -34.67
N ASP A 142 0.60 -1.90 -34.63
CA ASP A 142 0.23 -3.32 -34.69
C ASP A 142 0.29 -3.89 -36.12
N GLU A 143 0.13 -5.20 -36.27
CA GLU A 143 0.13 -5.89 -37.57
C GLU A 143 -0.96 -5.40 -38.53
N LYS A 144 -1.99 -4.71 -38.02
CA LYS A 144 -3.12 -4.15 -38.77
C LYS A 144 -2.91 -2.66 -39.12
N GLY A 145 -1.77 -2.07 -38.74
CA GLY A 145 -1.47 -0.66 -38.98
C GLY A 145 -2.10 0.30 -37.97
N LYS A 146 -2.71 -0.17 -36.87
CA LYS A 146 -3.24 0.67 -35.80
C LYS A 146 -2.08 1.21 -34.95
N ILE A 147 -2.09 2.52 -34.69
CA ILE A 147 -1.13 3.17 -33.77
C ILE A 147 -1.63 3.02 -32.33
N HIS A 148 -0.72 2.64 -31.45
CA HIS A 148 -0.90 2.59 -30.00
C HIS A 148 0.09 3.53 -29.35
N HIS A 149 -0.35 4.28 -28.34
CA HIS A 149 0.53 5.11 -27.53
C HIS A 149 0.79 4.45 -26.18
N HIS A 150 1.96 4.71 -25.61
CA HIS A 150 2.41 4.12 -24.35
C HIS A 150 3.11 5.19 -23.50
N LEU A 151 3.03 5.00 -22.19
CA LEU A 151 3.91 5.68 -21.25
C LEU A 151 5.06 4.74 -20.92
N VAL A 152 6.29 5.15 -21.18
CA VAL A 152 7.48 4.33 -20.96
C VAL A 152 8.27 4.89 -19.80
N ILE A 153 8.67 4.00 -18.88
CA ILE A 153 9.61 4.28 -17.79
C ILE A 153 10.79 3.31 -17.90
N PRO A 154 11.97 3.64 -17.39
CA PRO A 154 13.05 2.67 -17.32
C PRO A 154 12.63 1.42 -16.55
N GLN A 155 13.07 0.25 -17.02
CA GLN A 155 13.00 -0.98 -16.25
C GLN A 155 13.97 -0.91 -15.06
N ASP A 156 13.59 -1.52 -13.93
CA ASP A 156 14.41 -1.59 -12.71
C ASP A 156 14.87 -0.20 -12.22
N LEU A 157 13.98 0.51 -11.55
CA LEU A 157 14.25 1.82 -10.94
C LEU A 157 14.61 1.64 -9.45
N PRO A 158 15.87 1.39 -9.06
CA PRO A 158 16.25 1.35 -7.65
C PRO A 158 16.05 2.72 -7.01
N PHE A 159 15.82 2.74 -5.69
CA PHE A 159 15.50 3.96 -4.93
C PHE A 159 16.43 5.17 -5.20
N ASN A 160 17.72 4.92 -5.43
CA ASN A 160 18.75 5.93 -5.69
C ASN A 160 19.06 6.14 -7.18
N SER A 161 18.19 5.69 -8.09
CA SER A 161 18.36 5.91 -9.54
C SER A 161 18.37 7.40 -9.87
N SER A 162 19.25 7.80 -10.80
CA SER A 162 19.31 9.17 -11.33
C SER A 162 18.09 9.54 -12.18
N ASP A 163 17.32 8.55 -12.64
CA ASP A 163 16.07 8.76 -13.38
C ASP A 163 14.89 9.10 -12.46
N LEU A 164 15.07 8.96 -11.13
CA LEU A 164 14.08 9.30 -10.13
C LEU A 164 14.26 10.72 -9.63
N ILE A 165 13.17 11.47 -9.61
CA ILE A 165 13.05 12.76 -8.93
C ILE A 165 12.36 12.57 -7.59
N THR A 166 12.76 13.38 -6.60
CA THR A 166 12.05 13.45 -5.32
C THR A 166 10.94 14.50 -5.44
N VAL A 167 9.72 14.14 -5.06
CA VAL A 167 8.55 15.02 -5.07
C VAL A 167 7.91 15.00 -3.68
N ASP A 168 7.61 16.19 -3.15
CA ASP A 168 6.77 16.34 -1.95
C ASP A 168 5.34 15.88 -2.30
N CYS A 169 4.77 14.95 -1.54
CA CYS A 169 3.44 14.41 -1.84
C CYS A 169 2.32 15.47 -1.78
N THR A 170 2.55 16.62 -1.15
CA THR A 170 1.62 17.76 -1.19
C THR A 170 1.51 18.41 -2.57
N GLU A 171 2.46 18.17 -3.47
CA GLU A 171 2.42 18.59 -4.87
C GLU A 171 1.47 17.73 -5.73
N PHE A 172 0.95 16.62 -5.20
CA PHE A 172 0.01 15.78 -5.95
C PHE A 172 -1.33 16.49 -6.11
N SER A 173 -1.82 16.55 -7.36
CA SER A 173 -3.01 17.31 -7.71
C SER A 173 -4.11 16.42 -8.27
N LEU A 174 -3.85 15.72 -9.39
CA LEU A 174 -4.84 14.92 -10.10
C LEU A 174 -4.43 13.45 -10.14
N LEU A 175 -5.41 12.59 -9.90
CA LEU A 175 -5.33 11.14 -10.15
C LEU A 175 -5.36 10.87 -11.65
N GLU A 176 -4.87 9.71 -12.09
CA GLU A 176 -4.91 9.28 -13.50
C GLU A 176 -6.28 9.52 -14.17
N SER A 177 -7.36 9.17 -13.46
CA SER A 177 -8.74 9.29 -13.94
C SER A 177 -9.21 10.74 -14.13
N GLU A 178 -8.51 11.70 -13.55
CA GLU A 178 -8.80 13.14 -13.60
C GLU A 178 -7.90 13.88 -14.61
N ILE A 179 -6.90 13.21 -15.20
CA ILE A 179 -5.96 13.84 -16.14
C ILE A 179 -6.55 13.85 -17.55
N PHE A 180 -6.66 15.03 -18.13
CA PHE A 180 -7.13 15.25 -19.50
C PHE A 180 -6.07 15.95 -20.34
N MET A 181 -5.84 15.43 -21.55
CA MET A 181 -4.98 16.05 -22.55
C MET A 181 -5.67 17.21 -23.26
N SER A 182 -4.90 17.99 -24.02
CA SER A 182 -5.45 19.00 -24.94
C SER A 182 -6.47 18.35 -25.87
N ARG A 183 -7.72 18.87 -25.87
CA ARG A 183 -8.94 18.34 -26.53
C ARG A 183 -9.86 17.46 -25.67
N GLY A 184 -9.60 17.32 -24.37
CA GLY A 184 -10.51 16.65 -23.43
C GLY A 184 -10.48 15.12 -23.49
N MET A 185 -9.45 14.54 -24.12
CA MET A 185 -9.20 13.11 -24.07
C MET A 185 -8.56 12.74 -22.73
N ALA A 186 -9.11 11.76 -22.02
CA ALA A 186 -8.52 11.25 -20.79
C ALA A 186 -7.14 10.62 -21.09
N LEU A 187 -6.15 10.87 -20.22
CA LEU A 187 -4.79 10.33 -20.38
C LEU A 187 -4.81 8.79 -20.48
N SER A 188 -5.56 8.13 -19.60
CA SER A 188 -5.73 6.67 -19.57
C SER A 188 -6.16 6.06 -20.89
N LYS A 189 -7.02 6.76 -21.63
CA LYS A 189 -7.46 6.34 -22.97
C LYS A 189 -6.39 6.52 -24.04
N TRP A 190 -5.50 7.47 -23.87
CA TRP A 190 -4.44 7.74 -24.82
C TRP A 190 -3.37 6.66 -24.78
N TYR A 191 -2.86 6.31 -23.59
CA TYR A 191 -1.80 5.29 -23.45
C TYR A 191 -2.34 3.86 -23.29
N GLU A 192 -3.66 3.66 -23.43
CA GLU A 192 -4.33 2.36 -23.36
C GLU A 192 -3.93 1.51 -22.13
N TYR A 193 -3.73 2.15 -20.96
CA TYR A 193 -3.28 1.49 -19.71
C TYR A 193 -1.93 0.76 -19.81
N SER A 194 -1.13 1.05 -20.83
CA SER A 194 0.15 0.41 -21.09
C SER A 194 1.32 1.26 -20.57
N ILE A 195 1.82 0.88 -19.39
CA ILE A 195 3.09 1.40 -18.85
C ILE A 195 4.17 0.35 -19.10
N TRP A 196 5.19 0.68 -19.88
CA TRP A 196 6.27 -0.25 -20.25
C TRP A 196 7.55 0.08 -19.50
N GLY A 197 8.23 -0.95 -19.02
CA GLY A 197 9.62 -0.88 -18.59
C GLY A 197 10.53 -1.10 -19.79
N GLU A 198 11.44 -0.18 -20.08
CA GLU A 198 12.50 -0.31 -21.11
C GLU A 198 13.90 -0.31 -20.52
#